data_AF-A0A1Q7Y8V0-F1
#
_entry.id   AF-A0A1Q7Y8V0-F1
#
_cell.length_a   1.000
_cell.length_b   1.000
_cell.length_c   1.000
_cell.angle_alpha   90.00
_cell.angle_beta   90.00
_cell.angle_gamma   90.00
#
_symmetry.space_group_name_H-M   'P 1'
#
loop_
_entity.id
_entity.type
_entity.pdbx_description
1 polymer ?
#
loop_
_entity_poly.entity_id
_entity_poly.type
_entity_poly.pdbx_seq_one_letter_code
_entity_poly.pdbx_strand_id
1 'polypeptide(L)'
;MVKRTSHGEDRHADAGRPTSEAASDKATANEIYQDIESGYYIFIGSRGRTHVFTSDGQHHTSFRTTRANRESRVSEGKWERIGHDEMPDELK
;
A
#
# COMPACT_ATOMS: atom_id res chain seq x y z
N MET A 1 27.67 -34.84 16.41
CA MET A 1 26.35 -34.66 15.77
C MET A 1 25.75 -33.35 16.28
N VAL A 2 25.97 -32.24 15.57
CA VAL A 2 25.33 -30.94 15.86
C VAL A 2 24.49 -30.60 14.64
N LYS A 3 23.17 -30.64 14.81
CA LYS A 3 22.16 -30.20 13.85
C LYS A 3 22.34 -28.70 13.66
N ARG A 4 22.87 -28.30 12.50
CA ARG A 4 22.79 -26.92 12.01
C ARG A 4 21.36 -26.69 11.57
N THR A 5 20.64 -25.82 12.28
CA THR A 5 19.33 -25.33 11.86
C THR A 5 19.54 -24.34 10.72
N SER A 6 19.24 -24.75 9.49
CA SER A 6 19.12 -23.90 8.32
C SER A 6 17.92 -22.96 8.51
N HIS A 7 18.16 -21.82 9.16
CA HIS A 7 17.16 -20.76 9.32
C HIS A 7 17.92 -19.42 9.38
N GLY A 8 18.70 -19.15 8.33
CA GLY A 8 19.52 -17.94 8.28
C GLY A 8 20.18 -17.68 6.93
N GLU A 9 19.74 -18.33 5.85
CA GLU A 9 20.37 -18.25 4.53
C GLU A 9 19.46 -17.66 3.44
N ASP A 10 18.32 -17.06 3.83
CA ASP A 10 17.51 -16.26 2.92
C ASP A 10 17.40 -14.83 3.45
N ARG A 11 18.52 -14.10 3.39
CA ARG A 11 18.61 -12.65 3.66
C ARG A 11 19.44 -11.90 2.63
N HIS A 12 19.59 -12.49 1.45
CA HIS A 12 20.37 -11.91 0.35
C HIS A 12 19.67 -12.15 -0.99
N ALA A 13 18.47 -11.59 -1.17
CA ALA A 13 17.85 -11.44 -2.50
C ALA A 13 16.76 -10.34 -2.54
N ASP A 14 16.13 -9.98 -1.42
CA ASP A 14 15.08 -8.94 -1.41
C ASP A 14 15.61 -7.57 -1.00
N ALA A 15 16.44 -7.00 -1.88
CA ALA A 15 16.58 -5.53 -1.98
C ALA A 15 15.43 -4.90 -2.79
N GLY A 16 14.42 -5.70 -3.17
CA GLY A 16 13.10 -5.25 -3.59
C GLY A 16 12.17 -5.26 -2.39
N ARG A 17 11.47 -4.16 -2.15
CA ARG A 17 10.47 -4.03 -1.08
C ARG A 17 9.52 -5.23 -1.04
N PRO A 18 8.90 -5.56 0.11
CA PRO A 18 7.91 -6.63 0.26
C PRO A 18 6.69 -6.42 -0.64
N THR A 19 6.82 -6.74 -1.93
CA THR A 19 5.79 -6.56 -2.95
C THR A 19 4.70 -7.62 -2.83
N SER A 20 5.05 -8.84 -2.42
CA SER A 20 4.09 -9.95 -2.26
C SER A 20 3.09 -9.74 -1.11
N GLU A 21 3.55 -9.19 0.03
CA GLU A 21 2.64 -8.81 1.14
C GLU A 21 1.82 -7.57 0.78
N ALA A 22 2.41 -6.58 0.11
CA ALA A 22 1.71 -5.37 -0.33
C ALA A 22 0.63 -5.67 -1.39
N ALA A 23 0.88 -6.61 -2.31
CA ALA A 23 -0.09 -7.06 -3.31
C ALA A 23 -1.27 -7.83 -2.65
N SER A 24 -1.00 -8.64 -1.64
CA SER A 24 -2.04 -9.34 -0.86
C SER A 24 -2.87 -8.36 -0.03
N ASP A 25 -2.25 -7.32 0.55
CA ASP A 25 -2.97 -6.28 1.30
C ASP A 25 -3.77 -5.35 0.36
N LYS A 26 -3.30 -5.11 -0.87
CA LYS A 26 -4.01 -4.39 -1.94
C LYS A 26 -5.32 -5.10 -2.33
N ALA A 27 -5.30 -6.43 -2.47
CA ALA A 27 -6.51 -7.22 -2.71
C ALA A 27 -7.52 -7.18 -1.54
N THR A 28 -7.05 -6.82 -0.34
CA THR A 28 -7.87 -6.70 0.87
C THR A 28 -8.19 -5.23 1.21
N ALA A 29 -7.77 -4.29 0.37
CA ALA A 29 -8.04 -2.87 0.56
C ALA A 29 -9.55 -2.61 0.43
N ASN A 30 -10.13 -2.02 1.47
CA ASN A 30 -11.55 -1.72 1.53
C ASN A 30 -11.87 -0.37 0.88
N GLU A 31 -10.94 0.59 0.98
CA GLU A 31 -11.12 1.95 0.47
C GLU A 31 -9.86 2.38 -0.28
N ILE A 32 -10.04 3.03 -1.42
CA ILE A 32 -8.94 3.58 -2.22
C ILE A 32 -9.16 5.07 -2.41
N TYR A 33 -8.07 5.81 -2.27
CA TYR A 33 -8.00 7.24 -2.50
C TYR A 33 -6.82 7.56 -3.41
N GLN A 34 -6.90 8.68 -4.11
CA GLN A 34 -5.80 9.24 -4.88
C GLN A 34 -5.43 10.60 -4.28
N ASP A 35 -4.14 10.81 -4.04
CA ASP A 35 -3.58 12.12 -3.69
C ASP A 35 -3.54 12.97 -4.96
N ILE A 36 -4.33 14.04 -5.00
CA ILE A 36 -4.41 14.91 -6.18
C ILE A 36 -3.16 15.79 -6.30
N GLU A 37 -2.50 16.13 -5.18
CA GLU A 37 -1.27 16.91 -5.19
C GLU A 37 -0.08 16.12 -5.79
N SER A 38 0.08 14.86 -5.39
CA SER A 38 1.26 14.07 -5.74
C SER A 38 1.00 12.98 -6.79
N GLY A 39 -0.26 12.67 -7.09
CA GLY A 39 -0.66 11.56 -7.97
C GLY A 39 -0.46 10.17 -7.34
N TYR A 40 -0.28 10.09 -6.02
CA TYR A 40 -0.12 8.82 -5.33
C TYR A 40 -1.46 8.14 -5.06
N TYR A 41 -1.44 6.81 -5.00
CA TYR A 41 -2.61 5.99 -4.72
C TYR A 41 -2.55 5.45 -3.30
N ILE A 42 -3.54 5.76 -2.49
CA ILE A 42 -3.66 5.38 -1.09
C ILE A 42 -4.69 4.27 -0.95
N PHE A 43 -4.26 3.11 -0.50
CA PHE A 43 -5.09 1.95 -0.23
C PHE A 43 -5.24 1.78 1.27
N ILE A 44 -6.47 1.62 1.74
CA ILE A 44 -6.80 1.40 3.14
C ILE A 44 -7.24 -0.04 3.34
N GLY A 45 -6.44 -0.82 4.05
CA GLY A 45 -6.78 -2.18 4.47
C GLY A 45 -7.73 -2.21 5.67
N SER A 46 -8.38 -3.36 5.90
CA SER A 46 -9.42 -3.54 6.94
C SER A 46 -8.97 -3.25 8.39
N ARG A 47 -7.67 -3.18 8.65
CA ARG A 47 -7.09 -2.84 9.97
C ARG A 47 -6.68 -1.37 10.11
N GLY A 48 -7.13 -0.50 9.20
CA GLY A 48 -6.73 0.92 9.19
C GLY A 48 -5.25 1.12 8.84
N ARG A 49 -4.63 0.12 8.21
CA ARG A 49 -3.31 0.26 7.59
C ARG A 49 -3.51 0.93 6.24
N THR A 50 -2.65 1.90 5.96
CA THR A 50 -2.69 2.72 4.78
C THR A 50 -1.43 2.48 4.00
N HIS A 51 -1.57 2.01 2.78
CA HIS A 51 -0.48 1.74 1.86
C HIS A 51 -0.54 2.77 0.74
N VAL A 52 0.57 3.44 0.49
CA VAL A 52 0.71 4.42 -0.59
C VAL A 52 1.55 3.81 -1.69
N PHE A 53 1.00 3.82 -2.89
CA PHE A 53 1.63 3.35 -4.11
C PHE A 53 1.76 4.49 -5.11
N THR A 54 2.74 4.38 -5.99
CA THR A 54 2.87 5.23 -7.17
C THR A 54 1.95 4.71 -8.28
N SER A 55 1.70 5.52 -9.32
CA SER A 55 0.90 5.05 -10.47
C SER A 55 1.53 3.86 -11.19
N ASP A 56 2.85 3.71 -11.06
CA ASP A 56 3.70 2.64 -11.61
C ASP A 56 3.59 1.32 -10.80
N GLY A 57 2.67 1.24 -9.83
CA GLY A 57 2.52 0.04 -9.01
C GLY A 57 3.55 -0.12 -7.90
N GLN A 58 4.49 0.81 -7.74
CA GLN A 58 5.53 0.72 -6.72
C GLN A 58 5.01 1.17 -5.36
N HIS A 59 5.16 0.32 -4.34
CA HIS A 59 4.85 0.67 -2.97
C HIS A 59 5.81 1.77 -2.49
N HIS A 60 5.29 2.97 -2.24
CA HIS A 60 6.06 4.12 -1.79
C HIS A 60 6.27 4.09 -0.27
N THR A 61 5.17 4.01 0.50
CA THR A 61 5.21 4.00 1.97
C THR A 61 3.93 3.45 2.58
N SER A 62 4.02 2.90 3.79
CA SER A 62 2.87 2.48 4.58
C SER A 62 2.80 3.27 5.88
N PHE A 63 1.62 3.77 6.24
CA PHE A 63 1.39 4.39 7.54
C PHE A 63 0.02 3.99 8.09
N ARG A 64 -0.27 4.39 9.33
CA ARG A 64 -1.62 4.27 9.90
C ARG A 64 -2.21 5.65 9.95
N THR A 65 -3.42 5.80 9.41
CA THR A 65 -4.16 7.04 9.54
C THR A 65 -5.57 6.79 10.06
N THR A 66 -6.01 7.71 10.92
CA THR A 66 -7.35 7.69 11.49
C THR A 66 -8.35 8.14 10.44
N ARG A 67 -9.57 7.58 10.46
CA ARG A 67 -10.65 7.96 9.54
C ARG A 67 -10.87 9.48 9.46
N ALA A 68 -10.86 10.17 10.61
CA ALA A 68 -11.03 11.62 10.67
C ALA A 68 -9.99 12.38 9.82
N ASN A 69 -8.72 11.94 9.81
CA ASN A 69 -7.67 12.59 9.02
C ASN A 69 -7.87 12.36 7.51
N ARG A 70 -8.37 11.17 7.13
CA ARG A 70 -8.74 10.86 5.74
C ARG A 70 -9.89 11.74 5.28
N GLU A 71 -10.95 11.83 6.08
CA GLU A 71 -12.12 12.63 5.74
C GLU A 71 -11.79 14.12 5.70
N SER A 72 -10.91 14.62 6.57
CA SER A 72 -10.37 15.98 6.43
C SER A 72 -9.63 16.17 5.12
N ARG A 73 -8.72 15.26 4.74
CA ARG A 73 -7.98 15.35 3.47
C ARG A 73 -8.89 15.27 2.24
N VAL A 74 -9.95 14.47 2.30
CA VAL A 74 -10.96 14.39 1.24
C VAL A 74 -11.79 15.67 1.18
N SER A 75 -12.22 16.18 2.34
CA SER A 75 -12.98 17.43 2.43
C SER A 75 -12.16 18.66 2.05
N GLU A 76 -10.85 18.63 2.25
CA GLU A 76 -9.89 19.66 1.80
C GLU A 76 -9.60 19.56 0.30
N GLY A 77 -10.09 18.54 -0.41
CA GLY A 77 -9.80 18.30 -1.83
C GLY A 77 -8.38 17.82 -2.11
N LYS A 78 -7.65 17.37 -1.08
CA LYS A 78 -6.31 16.78 -1.24
C LYS A 78 -6.38 15.34 -1.72
N TRP A 79 -7.37 14.60 -1.21
CA TRP A 79 -7.60 13.20 -1.54
C TRP A 79 -8.93 13.03 -2.26
N GLU A 80 -8.92 12.29 -3.37
CA GLU A 80 -10.12 11.91 -4.09
C GLU A 80 -10.37 10.42 -3.90
N ARG A 81 -11.62 10.04 -3.64
CA ARG A 81 -11.98 8.63 -3.50
C ARG A 81 -12.17 8.03 -4.89
N ILE A 82 -11.32 7.08 -5.26
CA ILE A 82 -11.37 6.43 -6.56
C ILE A 82 -11.94 5.02 -6.46
N GLY A 83 -12.62 4.58 -7.52
CA GLY A 83 -13.05 3.19 -7.68
C GLY A 83 -11.91 2.29 -8.15
N HIS A 84 -12.10 0.98 -8.06
CA HIS A 84 -11.16 -0.01 -8.59
C HIS A 84 -10.99 0.09 -10.13
N ASP A 85 -12.00 0.61 -10.82
CA ASP A 85 -11.98 0.81 -12.27
C ASP A 85 -11.04 1.94 -12.71
N GLU A 86 -10.93 2.99 -11.88
CA GLU A 86 -10.14 4.22 -12.12
C GLU A 86 -8.65 4.04 -11.78
N MET A 87 -8.28 2.90 -11.23
CA MET A 87 -6.88 2.56 -11.00
C MET A 87 -6.17 2.29 -12.33
N PRO A 88 -4.91 2.71 -12.48
CA PRO A 88 -4.10 2.30 -13.62
C PRO A 88 -3.94 0.78 -13.61
N ASP A 89 -3.74 0.18 -14.78
CA ASP A 89 -3.66 -1.28 -14.95
C ASP A 89 -2.53 -1.89 -14.11
N GLU A 90 -1.44 -1.14 -13.90
CA GLU A 90 -0.32 -1.50 -13.02
C GLU A 90 -0.74 -1.60 -11.54
N LEU A 91 -1.84 -0.95 -11.18
CA LEU A 91 -2.50 -0.98 -9.88
C LEU A 91 -3.81 -1.77 -9.91
N LYS A 92 -4.16 -2.52 -10.95
CA LYS A 92 -5.23 -3.52 -10.90
C LYS A 92 -4.79 -4.83 -10.25
#